data_AF-A0A1M6UKG0-F1
#
_entry.id   AF-A0A1M6UKG0-F1
#
_cell.length_a   1.000
_cell.length_b   1.000
_cell.length_c   1.000
_cell.angle_alpha   90.00
_cell.angle_beta   90.00
_cell.angle_gamma   90.00
#
_symmetry.space_group_name_H-M   'P 1'
#
loop_
_entity.id
_entity.type
_entity.pdbx_description
1 polymer ?
#
loop_
_entity_poly.entity_id
_entity_poly.type
_entity_poly.pdbx_seq_one_letter_code
_entity_poly.pdbx_strand_id
1 'polypeptide(L)'
;MGRQKITIGPNDYPAWGKLVKSWATGKNYVDYVMTEENPVPPTEEMPPKYPKPRSFGEFWDQCGSAHVGLVFDDGNNTPVPRDGGIGLIVLQGDSDVFVLRVPPKEILVDHENRFINGATYQLPPFYARIFGGQPLPAEYATKVKRMTIHAERIGEYTLNTCG
;
A
#
# COMPACT_ATOMS: atom_id res chain seq x y z
N MET A 1 23.77 3.03 1.55
CA MET A 1 22.48 3.62 1.09
C MET A 1 21.37 2.69 1.57
N GLY A 2 20.47 3.17 2.43
CA GLY A 2 19.33 2.37 2.88
C GLY A 2 18.44 2.00 1.70
N ARG A 3 17.88 0.79 1.67
CA ARG A 3 16.93 0.39 0.64
C ARG A 3 15.69 1.26 0.78
N GLN A 4 15.37 2.01 -0.27
CA GLN A 4 14.21 2.89 -0.29
C GLN A 4 12.92 2.07 -0.30
N LYS A 5 11.91 2.56 0.42
CA LYS A 5 10.59 1.96 0.47
C LYS A 5 9.95 2.00 -0.92
N ILE A 6 9.32 0.91 -1.33
CA ILE A 6 8.52 0.84 -2.55
C ILE A 6 7.08 1.26 -2.23
N THR A 7 6.49 2.05 -3.11
CA THR A 7 5.09 2.48 -3.04
C THR A 7 4.45 2.40 -4.43
N ILE A 8 3.12 2.52 -4.47
CA ILE A 8 2.36 2.66 -5.72
C ILE A 8 2.27 4.13 -6.13
N GLY A 9 1.93 4.38 -7.40
CA GLY A 9 1.63 5.72 -7.90
C GLY A 9 0.50 6.40 -7.10
N PRO A 10 0.52 7.73 -6.95
CA PRO A 10 -0.41 8.46 -6.07
C PRO A 10 -1.89 8.37 -6.50
N ASN A 11 -2.15 7.97 -7.74
CA ASN A 11 -3.51 7.83 -8.29
C ASN A 11 -3.93 6.36 -8.45
N ASP A 12 -3.05 5.40 -8.12
CA ASP A 12 -3.24 4.00 -8.48
C ASP A 12 -3.94 3.20 -7.37
N TYR A 13 -4.34 3.85 -6.26
CA TYR A 13 -4.99 3.20 -5.11
C TYR A 13 -6.19 2.30 -5.50
N PRO A 14 -7.11 2.71 -6.40
CA PRO A 14 -8.20 1.83 -6.83
C PRO A 14 -7.70 0.61 -7.62
N ALA A 15 -6.75 0.80 -8.54
CA ALA A 15 -6.17 -0.27 -9.35
C ALA A 15 -5.41 -1.27 -8.47
N TRP A 16 -4.62 -0.76 -7.51
CA TRP A 16 -3.94 -1.56 -6.49
C TRP A 16 -4.93 -2.36 -5.66
N GLY A 17 -5.99 -1.72 -5.15
CA GLY A 17 -7.02 -2.39 -4.37
C GLY A 17 -7.72 -3.52 -5.14
N LYS A 18 -8.02 -3.30 -6.42
CA LYS A 18 -8.58 -4.33 -7.32
C LYS A 18 -7.61 -5.49 -7.52
N LEU A 19 -6.34 -5.21 -7.76
CA LEU A 19 -5.31 -6.24 -7.94
C LEU A 19 -5.16 -7.10 -6.68
N VAL A 20 -5.06 -6.48 -5.50
CA VAL A 20 -4.96 -7.20 -4.21
C VAL A 20 -6.21 -8.05 -3.94
N LYS A 21 -7.42 -7.53 -4.22
CA LYS A 21 -8.66 -8.31 -4.11
C LYS A 21 -8.65 -9.51 -5.04
N SER A 22 -8.07 -9.37 -6.23
CA SER A 22 -7.98 -10.46 -7.20
C SER A 22 -7.05 -11.57 -6.70
N TRP A 23 -5.90 -11.21 -6.14
CA TRP A 23 -5.00 -12.17 -5.48
C TRP A 23 -5.65 -12.91 -4.31
N ALA A 24 -6.39 -12.18 -3.47
CA ALA A 24 -6.96 -12.74 -2.25
C ALA A 24 -8.13 -13.70 -2.52
N THR A 25 -8.95 -13.41 -3.53
CA THR A 25 -10.22 -14.10 -3.79
C THR A 25 -10.22 -15.00 -5.02
N GLY A 26 -9.26 -14.86 -5.94
CA GLY A 26 -9.27 -15.54 -7.24
C GLY A 26 -10.27 -14.95 -8.25
N LYS A 27 -11.02 -13.91 -7.88
CA LYS A 27 -11.93 -13.18 -8.79
C LYS A 27 -11.19 -12.08 -9.52
N ASN A 28 -11.53 -11.81 -10.78
CA ASN A 28 -10.91 -10.72 -11.52
C ASN A 28 -11.58 -9.38 -11.23
N TYR A 29 -11.06 -8.62 -10.26
CA TYR A 29 -11.53 -7.26 -9.98
C TYR A 29 -10.89 -6.20 -10.89
N VAL A 30 -9.76 -6.52 -11.53
CA VAL A 30 -8.98 -5.57 -12.33
C VAL A 30 -9.77 -5.14 -13.56
N ASP A 31 -10.22 -6.11 -14.37
CA ASP A 31 -10.98 -5.83 -15.59
C ASP A 31 -12.48 -5.61 -15.34
N TYR A 32 -12.93 -5.87 -14.11
CA TYR A 32 -14.34 -5.79 -13.78
C TYR A 32 -14.82 -4.34 -13.62
N VAL A 33 -15.90 -4.03 -14.33
CA VAL A 33 -16.64 -2.77 -14.24
C VAL A 33 -17.71 -2.92 -13.15
N MET A 34 -17.52 -2.21 -12.04
CA MET A 34 -18.49 -2.20 -10.94
C MET A 34 -19.69 -1.32 -11.32
N THR A 35 -20.90 -1.85 -11.17
CA THR A 35 -22.16 -1.11 -11.27
C THR A 35 -22.92 -1.18 -9.95
N GLU A 36 -23.98 -0.39 -9.80
CA GLU A 36 -24.86 -0.46 -8.62
C GLU A 36 -25.50 -1.85 -8.47
N GLU A 37 -25.93 -2.46 -9.58
CA GLU A 37 -26.52 -3.79 -9.60
C GLU A 37 -25.48 -4.90 -9.37
N ASN A 38 -24.25 -4.68 -9.84
CA ASN A 38 -23.17 -5.66 -9.73
C ASN A 38 -21.88 -4.97 -9.24
N PRO A 39 -21.73 -4.80 -7.91
CA PRO A 39 -20.59 -4.06 -7.34
C PRO A 39 -19.31 -4.90 -7.22
N VAL A 40 -19.39 -6.22 -7.44
CA VAL A 40 -18.26 -7.16 -7.34
C VAL A 40 -18.36 -8.25 -8.42
N PRO A 41 -17.23 -8.83 -8.86
CA PRO A 41 -17.26 -9.95 -9.80
C PRO A 41 -18.04 -11.15 -9.21
N PRO A 42 -18.91 -11.79 -10.00
CA PRO A 42 -19.81 -12.82 -9.49
C PRO A 42 -19.07 -14.13 -9.17
N THR A 43 -18.07 -14.50 -9.97
CA THR A 43 -17.40 -15.80 -9.91
C THR A 43 -15.89 -15.68 -9.83
N GLU A 44 -15.26 -16.70 -9.25
CA GLU A 44 -13.82 -16.94 -9.34
C GLU A 44 -13.46 -17.44 -10.74
N GLU A 45 -12.23 -17.17 -11.18
CA GLU A 45 -11.69 -17.67 -12.45
C GLU A 45 -10.79 -18.89 -12.21
N MET A 46 -10.87 -19.90 -13.09
CA MET A 46 -10.01 -21.08 -13.04
C MET A 46 -9.38 -21.34 -14.42
N PRO A 47 -8.07 -21.07 -14.60
CA PRO A 47 -7.15 -20.46 -13.63
C PRO A 47 -7.43 -18.95 -13.42
N PRO A 48 -7.04 -18.36 -12.26
CA PRO A 48 -7.17 -16.92 -12.04
C PRO A 48 -6.35 -16.11 -13.04
N LYS A 49 -6.91 -15.06 -13.65
CA LYS A 49 -6.15 -14.14 -14.52
C LYS A 49 -5.01 -13.43 -13.77
N TYR A 50 -5.23 -13.07 -12.51
CA TYR A 50 -4.22 -12.47 -11.62
C TYR A 50 -3.93 -13.41 -10.45
N PRO A 51 -3.04 -14.41 -10.61
CA PRO A 51 -2.70 -15.33 -9.53
C PRO A 51 -1.80 -14.65 -8.48
N LYS A 52 -1.81 -15.15 -7.24
CA LYS A 52 -0.90 -14.64 -6.19
C LYS A 52 0.56 -14.72 -6.65
N PRO A 53 1.32 -13.60 -6.66
CA PRO A 53 2.68 -13.61 -7.13
C PRO A 53 3.60 -14.34 -6.15
N ARG A 54 4.56 -15.07 -6.68
CA ARG A 54 5.53 -15.88 -5.93
C ARG A 54 6.94 -15.28 -5.97
N SER A 55 7.14 -14.29 -6.82
CA SER A 55 8.39 -13.57 -6.98
C SER A 55 8.13 -12.09 -7.22
N PHE A 56 9.14 -11.26 -6.96
CA PHE A 56 9.03 -9.83 -7.24
C PHE A 56 8.81 -9.54 -8.73
N GLY A 57 9.39 -10.35 -9.63
CA GLY A 57 9.17 -10.23 -11.08
C GLY A 57 7.71 -10.46 -11.46
N GLU A 58 7.09 -11.53 -10.95
CA GLU A 58 5.65 -11.79 -11.18
C GLU A 58 4.77 -10.68 -10.61
N PHE A 59 5.11 -10.19 -9.41
CA PHE A 59 4.41 -9.06 -8.79
C PHE A 59 4.51 -7.80 -9.66
N TRP A 60 5.71 -7.49 -10.15
CA TRP A 60 5.95 -6.34 -11.03
C TRP A 60 5.17 -6.45 -12.34
N ASP A 61 5.20 -7.62 -12.99
CA ASP A 61 4.47 -7.89 -14.24
C ASP A 61 2.95 -7.72 -14.05
N GLN A 62 2.41 -8.21 -12.94
CA GLN A 62 0.99 -8.07 -12.62
C GLN A 62 0.59 -6.65 -12.26
N CYS A 63 1.42 -5.90 -11.54
CA CYS A 63 1.22 -4.48 -11.29
C CYS A 63 1.14 -3.70 -12.61
N GLY A 64 2.10 -3.91 -13.52
CA GLY A 64 2.08 -3.28 -14.85
C GLY A 64 0.83 -3.64 -15.66
N SER A 65 0.44 -4.91 -15.66
CA SER A 65 -0.77 -5.41 -16.35
C SER A 65 -2.08 -4.88 -15.76
N ALA A 66 -2.07 -4.46 -14.50
CA ALA A 66 -3.21 -3.88 -13.80
C ALA A 66 -3.17 -2.34 -13.77
N HIS A 67 -2.24 -1.71 -14.52
CA HIS A 67 -2.03 -0.27 -14.53
C HIS A 67 -1.68 0.32 -13.15
N VAL A 68 -0.87 -0.41 -12.38
CA VAL A 68 -0.29 0.04 -11.10
C VAL A 68 1.19 0.35 -11.30
N GLY A 69 1.57 1.62 -11.20
CA GLY A 69 2.96 2.04 -11.23
C GLY A 69 3.66 1.79 -9.90
N LEU A 70 4.82 1.10 -9.94
CA LEU A 70 5.68 0.90 -8.77
C LEU A 70 6.82 1.91 -8.77
N VAL A 71 6.93 2.68 -7.69
CA VAL A 71 7.95 3.72 -7.53
C VAL A 71 8.63 3.64 -6.17
N PHE A 72 9.86 4.12 -6.08
CA PHE A 72 10.51 4.35 -4.80
C PHE A 72 9.95 5.62 -4.13
N ASP A 73 9.76 5.55 -2.82
CA ASP A 73 9.34 6.68 -1.97
C ASP A 73 10.56 7.57 -1.66
N ASP A 74 11.13 8.14 -2.73
CA ASP A 74 12.34 8.97 -2.70
C ASP A 74 12.05 10.46 -2.95
N GLY A 75 10.77 10.82 -3.09
CA GLY A 75 10.31 12.16 -3.45
C GLY A 75 10.33 12.47 -4.95
N ASN A 76 10.94 11.60 -5.78
CA ASN A 76 11.03 11.77 -7.24
C ASN A 76 10.18 10.74 -8.00
N ASN A 77 9.51 9.83 -7.32
CA ASN A 77 8.74 8.73 -7.93
C ASN A 77 9.59 7.90 -8.89
N THR A 78 10.85 7.62 -8.52
CA THR A 78 11.76 6.83 -9.35
C THR A 78 11.15 5.44 -9.62
N PRO A 79 10.99 5.00 -10.88
CA PRO A 79 10.40 3.69 -11.19
C PRO A 79 11.21 2.53 -10.60
N VAL A 80 10.52 1.55 -10.04
CA VAL A 80 11.16 0.34 -9.52
C VAL A 80 11.48 -0.61 -10.66
N PRO A 81 12.75 -1.04 -10.83
CA PRO A 81 13.11 -2.00 -11.88
C PRO A 81 12.59 -3.39 -11.54
N ARG A 82 12.13 -4.12 -12.56
CA ARG A 82 11.64 -5.49 -12.46
C ARG A 82 12.64 -6.45 -11.79
N ASP A 83 13.90 -6.38 -12.21
CA ASP A 83 14.96 -7.31 -11.79
C ASP A 83 15.96 -6.68 -10.80
N GLY A 84 15.49 -5.75 -9.96
CA GLY A 84 16.33 -4.99 -9.01
C GLY A 84 16.89 -5.76 -7.81
N GLY A 85 16.83 -7.10 -7.80
CA GLY A 85 17.24 -7.92 -6.67
C GLY A 85 16.38 -7.73 -5.41
N ILE A 86 15.11 -7.35 -5.59
CA ILE A 86 14.15 -7.13 -4.52
C ILE A 86 13.50 -8.47 -4.15
N GLY A 87 13.51 -8.80 -2.86
CA GLY A 87 12.77 -9.94 -2.33
C GLY A 87 11.29 -9.60 -2.17
N LEU A 88 10.40 -10.56 -2.48
CA LEU A 88 8.97 -10.46 -2.22
C LEU A 88 8.56 -11.51 -1.21
N ILE A 89 7.79 -11.09 -0.20
CA ILE A 89 7.09 -11.98 0.72
C ILE A 89 5.60 -11.64 0.61
N VAL A 90 4.79 -12.62 0.18
CA VAL A 90 3.33 -12.50 0.14
C VAL A 90 2.75 -13.31 1.28
N LEU A 91 2.09 -12.63 2.21
CA LEU A 91 1.38 -13.26 3.33
C LEU A 91 -0.12 -13.07 3.14
N GLN A 92 -0.85 -14.17 3.13
CA GLN A 92 -2.30 -14.20 3.23
C GLN A 92 -2.65 -15.10 4.41
N GLY A 93 -3.15 -14.52 5.50
CA GLY A 93 -3.69 -15.28 6.61
C GLY A 93 -5.03 -15.92 6.25
N ASP A 94 -5.36 -17.01 6.92
CA ASP A 94 -6.72 -17.54 7.02
C ASP A 94 -7.34 -17.11 8.35
N SER A 95 -8.48 -17.70 8.74
CA SER A 95 -9.17 -17.36 9.99
C SER A 95 -8.39 -17.70 11.26
N ASP A 96 -7.36 -18.54 11.16
CA ASP A 96 -6.65 -19.09 12.32
C ASP A 96 -5.25 -18.48 12.48
N VAL A 97 -4.79 -17.67 11.50
CA VAL A 97 -3.45 -17.07 11.49
C VAL A 97 -3.52 -15.55 11.63
N PHE A 98 -3.00 -15.06 12.76
CA PHE A 98 -2.77 -13.63 12.95
C PHE A 98 -1.42 -13.20 12.34
N VAL A 99 -1.44 -12.22 11.43
CA VAL A 99 -0.24 -11.68 10.79
C VAL A 99 0.09 -10.30 11.36
N LEU A 100 1.16 -10.21 12.15
CA LEU A 100 1.71 -8.94 12.61
C LEU A 100 2.85 -8.48 11.70
N ARG A 101 2.71 -7.30 11.08
CA ARG A 101 3.77 -6.72 10.24
C ARG A 101 4.60 -5.75 11.06
N VAL A 102 5.81 -6.15 11.46
CA VAL A 102 6.73 -5.25 12.17
C VAL A 102 7.62 -4.52 11.15
N PRO A 103 7.67 -3.17 11.16
CA PRO A 103 8.51 -2.42 10.23
C PRO A 103 10.00 -2.57 10.56
N PRO A 104 10.91 -2.40 9.57
CA PRO A 104 12.35 -2.39 9.82
C PRO A 104 12.77 -1.23 10.72
N LYS A 105 13.72 -1.48 11.62
CA LYS A 105 14.21 -0.51 12.61
C LYS A 105 14.74 0.76 11.94
N GLU A 106 15.52 0.60 10.89
CA GLU A 106 16.15 1.69 10.13
C GLU A 106 15.11 2.64 9.54
N ILE A 107 14.00 2.12 9.01
CA ILE A 107 12.92 2.92 8.43
C ILE A 107 12.18 3.71 9.52
N LEU A 108 11.96 3.11 10.70
CA LEU A 108 11.36 3.81 11.83
C LEU A 108 12.24 4.97 12.29
N VAL A 109 13.54 4.73 12.50
CA VAL A 109 14.48 5.77 12.94
C VAL A 109 14.58 6.90 11.92
N ASP A 110 14.61 6.58 10.62
CA ASP A 110 14.64 7.59 9.56
C ASP A 110 13.36 8.46 9.55
N HIS A 111 12.19 7.84 9.76
CA HIS A 111 10.93 8.56 9.90
C HIS A 111 10.88 9.45 11.15
N GLU A 112 11.30 8.95 12.31
CA GLU A 112 11.37 9.73 13.55
C GLU A 112 12.22 10.99 13.34
N ASN A 113 13.42 10.83 12.78
CA ASN A 113 14.31 11.94 12.46
C ASN A 113 13.64 12.95 11.50
N ARG A 114 12.98 12.46 10.44
CA ARG A 114 12.26 13.32 9.48
C ARG A 114 11.14 14.12 10.14
N PHE A 115 10.30 13.49 10.96
CA PHE A 115 9.14 14.14 11.57
C PHE A 115 9.51 15.03 12.76
N ILE A 116 10.57 14.72 13.51
CA ILE A 116 11.10 15.63 14.54
C ILE A 116 11.47 16.98 13.92
N ASN A 117 12.03 16.96 12.70
CA ASN A 117 12.47 18.13 11.94
C ASN A 117 11.34 18.89 11.22
N GLY A 118 10.07 18.52 11.46
CA GLY A 118 8.91 19.33 11.03
C GLY A 118 8.33 18.95 9.68
N ALA A 119 8.67 17.79 9.12
CA ALA A 119 7.99 17.28 7.95
C ALA A 119 6.49 17.02 8.23
N THR A 120 5.64 17.28 7.23
CA THR A 120 4.20 16.98 7.30
C THR A 120 3.93 15.52 7.00
N TYR A 121 2.95 14.94 7.69
CA TYR A 121 2.38 13.65 7.30
C TYR A 121 1.57 13.80 6.02
N GLN A 122 2.08 13.21 4.94
CA GLN A 122 1.36 13.10 3.68
C GLN A 122 0.33 11.95 3.81
N LEU A 123 -0.95 12.29 3.77
CA LEU A 123 -2.02 11.30 3.64
C LEU A 123 -2.20 10.93 2.16
N PRO A 124 -2.60 9.68 1.86
CA PRO A 124 -3.01 9.31 0.52
C PRO A 124 -4.07 10.27 -0.05
N PRO A 125 -3.98 10.65 -1.34
CA PRO A 125 -4.89 11.63 -1.95
C PRO A 125 -6.37 11.26 -1.87
N PHE A 126 -6.69 9.96 -1.83
CA PHE A 126 -8.07 9.49 -1.75
C PHE A 126 -8.79 9.90 -0.45
N TYR A 127 -8.07 10.15 0.65
CA TYR A 127 -8.68 10.63 1.90
C TYR A 127 -9.32 12.01 1.71
N ALA A 128 -8.67 12.92 0.97
CA ALA A 128 -9.24 14.23 0.68
C ALA A 128 -10.52 14.12 -0.18
N ARG A 129 -10.55 13.18 -1.14
CA ARG A 129 -11.72 12.92 -1.97
C ARG A 129 -12.92 12.40 -1.17
N ILE A 130 -12.70 11.52 -0.20
CA ILE A 130 -13.77 10.87 0.57
C ILE A 130 -14.23 11.74 1.75
N PHE A 131 -13.29 12.36 2.47
CA PHE A 131 -13.56 13.02 3.75
C PHE A 131 -13.43 14.55 3.69
N GLY A 132 -13.08 15.13 2.54
CA GLY A 132 -13.14 16.57 2.30
C GLY A 132 -12.06 17.41 2.98
N GLY A 133 -10.99 16.82 3.53
CA GLY A 133 -9.96 17.59 4.23
C GLY A 133 -8.59 16.94 4.33
N GLN A 134 -7.55 17.77 4.34
CA GLN A 134 -6.20 17.43 4.82
C GLN A 134 -6.20 17.43 6.37
N PRO A 135 -5.26 16.73 7.04
CA PRO A 135 -5.17 16.81 8.49
C PRO A 135 -4.97 18.26 8.94
N LEU A 136 -5.66 18.66 10.00
CA LEU A 136 -5.61 20.03 10.50
C LEU A 136 -4.17 20.39 10.91
N PRO A 137 -3.65 21.58 10.53
CA PRO A 137 -2.28 21.98 10.87
C PRO A 137 -1.93 21.91 12.37
N ALA A 138 -2.93 22.12 13.23
CA ALA A 138 -2.79 22.05 14.68
C ALA A 138 -2.43 20.64 15.21
N GLU A 139 -2.76 19.59 14.46
CA GLU A 139 -2.51 18.19 14.85
C GLU A 139 -1.05 17.79 14.70
N TYR A 140 -0.23 18.52 13.94
CA TYR A 140 1.20 18.22 13.77
C TYR A 140 2.10 19.41 14.12
N ALA A 141 1.57 20.41 14.82
CA ALA A 141 2.29 21.64 15.17
C ALA A 141 3.51 21.41 16.08
N THR A 142 3.44 20.45 17.01
CA THR A 142 4.52 20.18 17.97
C THR A 142 5.22 18.85 17.66
N LYS A 143 6.47 18.71 18.13
CA LYS A 143 7.22 17.44 18.03
C LYS A 143 6.46 16.29 18.68
N VAL A 144 5.89 16.51 19.87
CA VAL A 144 5.09 15.50 20.60
C VAL A 144 3.91 15.05 19.75
N LYS A 145 3.10 15.99 19.22
CA LYS A 145 1.95 15.61 18.40
C LYS A 145 2.36 14.88 17.11
N ARG A 146 3.49 15.26 16.49
CA ARG A 146 4.03 14.52 15.33
C ARG A 146 4.44 13.10 15.69
N MET A 147 5.00 12.87 16.88
CA MET A 147 5.33 11.52 17.36
C MET A 147 4.08 10.73 17.75
N THR A 148 3.05 11.38 18.28
CA THR A 148 1.74 10.76 18.52
C THR A 148 1.13 10.26 17.21
N ILE A 149 1.06 11.11 16.18
CA ILE A 149 0.59 10.69 14.83
C ILE A 149 1.48 9.58 14.27
N HIS A 150 2.80 9.63 14.51
CA HIS A 150 3.69 8.54 14.08
C HIS A 150 3.25 7.20 14.66
N ALA A 151 3.04 7.16 15.98
CA ALA A 151 2.63 5.99 16.73
C ALA A 151 1.23 5.51 16.31
N GLU A 152 0.28 6.42 16.12
CA GLU A 152 -1.06 6.09 15.63
C GLU A 152 -1.01 5.43 14.24
N ARG A 153 -0.19 5.98 13.33
CA ARG A 153 0.01 5.36 12.01
C ARG A 153 0.67 4.00 12.13
N ILE A 154 1.71 3.84 12.97
CA ILE A 154 2.31 2.53 13.25
C ILE A 154 1.25 1.53 13.72
N GLY A 155 0.42 1.90 14.69
CA GLY A 155 -0.67 1.06 15.16
C GLY A 155 -1.62 0.64 14.04
N GLU A 156 -2.00 1.58 13.17
CA GLU A 156 -2.88 1.34 12.04
C GLU A 156 -2.29 0.33 11.04
N TYR A 157 -1.09 0.58 10.49
CA TYR A 157 -0.55 -0.26 9.41
C TYR A 157 0.05 -1.59 9.88
N THR A 158 0.31 -1.77 11.19
CA THR A 158 0.85 -3.02 11.73
C THR A 158 -0.24 -4.04 12.03
N LEU A 159 -1.46 -3.59 12.35
CA LEU A 159 -2.60 -4.43 12.69
C LEU A 159 -3.59 -4.60 11.54
N ASN A 160 -3.83 -3.55 10.74
CA ASN A 160 -4.80 -3.63 9.65
C ASN A 160 -4.24 -4.43 8.48
N THR A 161 -4.94 -5.51 8.10
CA THR A 161 -4.54 -6.37 6.97
C THR A 161 -5.25 -5.97 5.68
N CYS A 162 -6.56 -5.73 5.76
CA CYS A 162 -7.43 -5.07 4.78
C CYS A 162 -8.60 -4.51 5.59
N GLY A 163 -8.88 -3.21 5.47
CA GLY A 163 -10.02 -2.56 6.14
C GLY A 163 -11.34 -2.91 5.48
#